data_AF-A0AAV2T6M8-F1
#
_entry.id   AF-A0AAV2T6M8-F1
#
_cell.length_a   1.000
_cell.length_b   1.000
_cell.length_c   1.000
_cell.angle_alpha   90.00
_cell.angle_beta   90.00
_cell.angle_gamma   90.00
#
_symmetry.space_group_name_H-M   'P 1'
#
loop_
_entity.id
_entity.type
_entity.pdbx_description
1 polymer ?
#
loop_
_entity_poly.entity_id
_entity_poly.type
_entity_poly.pdbx_seq_one_letter_code
_entity_poly.pdbx_strand_id
1 'polypeptide(L)'
;MADNFSRGQQSGTGSRSASPVSQAITLRQTNSALSINGDRFRVAIPVDPGFPDDCIDVQTTANQIQVKARLETRNDSATNKSVQVREFSTSYAVPRKIDPQSVSKHVENNVMIVEGCMVRES
;
A
#
# COMPACT_ATOMS: atom_id res chain seq x y z
N MET A 1 1.33 -41.50 -57.56
CA MET A 1 2.57 -40.99 -58.19
C MET A 1 2.38 -39.48 -58.23
N ALA A 2 2.78 -38.77 -57.17
CA ALA A 2 4.12 -38.17 -56.94
C ALA A 2 4.26 -36.90 -57.83
N ASP A 3 4.70 -35.71 -57.41
CA ASP A 3 5.50 -35.17 -56.30
C ASP A 3 5.05 -33.69 -56.13
N ASN A 4 4.92 -33.11 -54.93
CA ASN A 4 5.95 -32.53 -54.05
C ASN A 4 6.87 -31.46 -54.70
N PHE A 5 7.40 -30.58 -53.84
CA PHE A 5 8.34 -29.45 -54.04
C PHE A 5 7.69 -28.09 -54.31
N SER A 6 8.11 -26.98 -53.70
CA SER A 6 8.93 -26.71 -52.53
C SER A 6 8.89 -25.20 -52.38
N ARG A 7 8.53 -24.66 -51.20
CA ARG A 7 8.88 -23.29 -50.86
C ARG A 7 9.61 -23.29 -49.53
N GLY A 8 10.90 -23.06 -49.62
CA GLY A 8 11.83 -23.08 -48.52
C GLY A 8 11.73 -21.85 -47.62
N GLN A 9 12.04 -22.13 -46.36
CA GLN A 9 12.90 -21.40 -45.42
C GLN A 9 12.76 -19.88 -45.28
N GLN A 10 12.49 -19.47 -44.03
CA GLN A 10 13.31 -18.57 -43.23
C GLN A 10 12.82 -18.67 -41.78
N SER A 11 13.58 -19.27 -40.88
CA SER A 11 14.66 -18.68 -40.07
C SER A 11 14.16 -18.54 -38.64
N GLY A 12 14.70 -19.40 -37.78
CA GLY A 12 14.43 -19.33 -36.36
C GLY A 12 14.99 -18.04 -35.75
N THR A 13 14.30 -17.55 -34.73
CA THR A 13 14.95 -16.86 -33.62
C THR A 13 14.13 -17.09 -32.38
N GLY A 14 14.79 -17.58 -31.34
CA GLY A 14 14.52 -17.15 -29.99
C GLY A 14 13.34 -17.83 -29.32
N SER A 15 13.68 -18.82 -28.51
CA SER A 15 13.11 -19.01 -27.18
C SER A 15 12.49 -17.72 -26.66
N ARG A 16 11.17 -17.57 -26.78
CA ARG A 16 10.46 -16.57 -25.99
C ARG A 16 10.38 -17.13 -24.58
N SER A 17 11.48 -16.89 -23.86
CA SER A 17 11.48 -16.68 -22.43
C SER A 17 10.40 -15.63 -22.14
N ALA A 18 9.19 -16.11 -21.88
CA ALA A 18 8.20 -15.31 -21.18
C ALA A 18 8.59 -15.40 -19.71
N SER A 19 9.29 -14.35 -19.31
CA SER A 19 9.79 -14.06 -17.97
C SER A 19 8.80 -14.42 -16.86
N PRO A 20 9.32 -14.78 -15.68
CA PRO A 20 8.54 -15.33 -14.58
C PRO A 20 7.42 -14.40 -14.14
N VAL A 21 6.32 -15.02 -13.69
CA VAL A 21 5.22 -14.41 -12.93
C VAL A 21 5.77 -13.44 -11.90
N SER A 22 5.86 -12.17 -12.27
CA SER A 22 6.38 -11.11 -11.40
C SER A 22 5.20 -10.22 -11.08
N GLN A 23 4.47 -10.69 -10.06
CA GLN A 23 3.77 -9.92 -9.04
C GLN A 23 3.27 -8.56 -9.52
N ALA A 24 1.95 -8.48 -9.76
CA ALA A 24 1.27 -7.21 -9.76
C ALA A 24 1.52 -6.50 -8.43
N ILE A 25 2.25 -5.39 -8.44
CA ILE A 25 2.01 -4.31 -7.50
C ILE A 25 1.74 -3.07 -8.33
N THR A 26 0.47 -2.74 -8.49
CA THR A 26 0.06 -1.36 -8.75
C THR A 26 0.50 -0.54 -7.54
N LEU A 27 1.74 -0.06 -7.53
CA LEU A 27 2.17 0.98 -6.61
C LEU A 27 1.43 2.25 -7.05
N ARG A 28 0.21 2.44 -6.55
CA ARG A 28 -0.28 3.79 -6.30
C ARG A 28 0.71 4.37 -5.30
N GLN A 29 1.72 5.06 -5.80
CA GLN A 29 2.81 5.64 -5.04
C GLN A 29 2.23 6.65 -4.05
N THR A 30 1.79 6.17 -2.90
CA THR A 30 1.59 6.99 -1.72
C THR A 30 3.00 7.42 -1.32
N ASN A 31 3.26 8.73 -1.24
CA ASN A 31 4.54 9.32 -0.79
C ASN A 31 4.78 9.05 0.69
N SER A 32 4.67 7.79 1.08
CA SER A 32 4.76 7.32 2.44
C SER A 32 6.11 6.64 2.64
N ALA A 33 6.76 6.97 3.74
CA ALA A 33 8.09 6.49 4.06
C ALA A 33 7.99 5.45 5.18
N LEU A 34 8.33 4.20 4.87
CA LEU A 34 8.52 3.14 5.86
C LEU A 34 10.00 3.12 6.28
N SER A 35 10.25 3.29 7.56
CA SER A 35 11.57 3.19 8.19
C SER A 35 11.57 2.05 9.19
N ILE A 36 12.60 1.21 9.15
CA ILE A 36 12.77 0.07 10.05
C ILE A 36 14.14 0.21 10.73
N ASN A 37 14.15 0.18 12.05
CA ASN A 37 15.35 0.28 12.86
C ASN A 37 15.36 -0.85 13.90
N GLY A 38 16.10 -1.92 13.59
CA GLY A 38 16.11 -3.14 14.41
C GLY A 38 14.72 -3.78 14.46
N ASP A 39 14.17 -3.86 15.66
CA ASP A 39 12.80 -4.33 15.93
C ASP A 39 11.75 -3.22 15.88
N ARG A 40 12.09 -1.96 15.62
CA ARG A 40 11.11 -0.88 15.52
C ARG A 40 10.78 -0.53 14.08
N PHE A 41 9.53 -0.19 13.83
CA PHE A 41 9.09 0.38 12.54
C PHE A 41 8.47 1.76 12.77
N ARG A 42 8.56 2.60 11.74
CA ARG A 42 7.87 3.89 11.66
C ARG A 42 7.38 4.10 10.22
N VAL A 43 6.11 4.41 10.06
CA VAL A 43 5.50 4.75 8.78
C VAL A 43 5.04 6.19 8.83
N ALA A 44 5.55 7.02 7.93
CA ALA A 44 5.09 8.39 7.75
C ALA A 44 4.21 8.46 6.51
N ILE A 45 2.97 8.91 6.68
CA ILE A 45 1.95 8.86 5.64
C ILE A 45 1.37 10.26 5.51
N PRO A 46 1.60 10.96 4.39
CA PRO A 46 0.99 12.27 4.18
C PRO A 46 -0.52 12.13 4.12
N VAL A 47 -1.23 12.91 4.94
CA VAL A 47 -2.69 12.96 5.01
C VAL A 47 -3.19 14.36 4.70
N ASP A 48 -4.43 14.46 4.22
CA ASP A 48 -5.04 15.74 3.89
C ASP A 48 -5.24 16.58 5.17
N PRO A 49 -5.10 17.92 5.12
CA PRO A 49 -5.45 18.78 6.25
C PRO A 49 -6.86 18.53 6.77
N GLY A 50 -6.96 18.43 8.10
CA GLY A 50 -8.22 18.25 8.81
C GLY A 50 -8.61 16.78 9.06
N PHE A 51 -7.76 15.80 8.76
CA PHE A 51 -7.93 14.44 9.29
C PHE A 51 -7.55 14.37 10.77
N PRO A 52 -8.50 14.09 11.69
CA PRO A 52 -8.18 13.83 13.08
C PRO A 52 -7.68 12.39 13.27
N ASP A 53 -6.93 12.15 14.35
CA ASP A 53 -6.47 10.82 14.77
C ASP A 53 -7.60 9.80 14.95
N ASP A 54 -8.77 10.29 15.37
CA ASP A 54 -9.94 9.46 15.67
C ASP A 54 -10.54 8.82 14.42
N CYS A 55 -10.44 9.49 13.26
CA CYS A 55 -10.93 8.98 11.98
C CYS A 55 -10.00 7.94 11.35
N ILE A 56 -8.85 7.65 11.96
CA ILE A 56 -7.84 6.72 11.48
C ILE A 56 -7.96 5.41 12.24
N ASP A 57 -7.91 4.29 11.53
CA ASP A 57 -7.85 2.94 12.05
C ASP A 57 -6.58 2.25 11.56
N VAL A 58 -5.78 1.71 12.49
CA VAL A 58 -4.55 1.00 12.17
C VAL A 58 -4.77 -0.46 12.51
N GLN A 59 -4.73 -1.31 11.49
CA GLN A 59 -4.89 -2.75 11.61
C GLN A 59 -3.57 -3.42 11.25
N THR A 60 -3.01 -4.18 12.18
CA THR A 60 -1.79 -4.94 11.93
C THR A 60 -2.12 -6.42 11.77
N THR A 61 -1.73 -7.00 10.64
CA THR A 61 -1.95 -8.42 10.34
C THR A 61 -0.62 -9.07 10.04
N ALA A 62 -0.14 -9.94 10.94
CA ALA A 62 1.14 -10.63 10.83
C ALA A 62 2.28 -9.71 10.35
N ASN A 63 2.55 -9.68 9.04
CA ASN A 63 3.64 -8.96 8.39
C ASN A 63 3.16 -7.71 7.61
N GLN A 64 1.98 -7.17 7.93
CA GLN A 64 1.40 -6.05 7.21
C GLN A 64 0.73 -5.05 8.15
N ILE A 65 0.97 -3.76 7.92
CA ILE A 65 0.27 -2.65 8.55
C ILE A 65 -0.74 -2.14 7.54
N GLN A 66 -2.02 -2.21 7.85
CA GLN A 66 -3.07 -1.59 7.09
C GLN A 66 -3.53 -0.34 7.83
N VAL A 67 -3.53 0.80 7.14
CA VAL A 67 -4.01 2.06 7.70
C VAL A 67 -5.21 2.51 6.89
N LYS A 68 -6.33 2.69 7.57
CA LYS A 68 -7.59 3.16 7.01
C LYS A 68 -7.91 4.50 7.66
N ALA A 69 -8.40 5.46 6.90
CA ALA A 69 -8.89 6.71 7.43
C ALA A 69 -10.19 7.07 6.69
N ARG A 70 -11.22 7.48 7.43
CA ARG A 70 -12.52 7.86 6.87
C ARG A 70 -13.02 9.11 7.57
N LEU A 71 -13.13 10.20 6.82
CA LEU A 71 -13.60 11.49 7.31
C LEU A 71 -14.82 11.91 6.51
N GLU A 72 -15.94 12.10 7.21
CA GLU A 72 -17.18 12.62 6.63
C GLU A 72 -17.34 14.08 7.06
N THR A 73 -17.18 15.02 6.12
CA THR A 73 -17.36 16.45 6.36
C THR A 73 -18.71 16.88 5.79
N ARG A 74 -19.61 17.33 6.66
CA ARG A 74 -20.90 17.90 6.25
C ARG A 74 -20.79 19.41 6.13
N ASN A 75 -21.03 19.93 4.94
CA ASN A 75 -21.22 21.36 4.72
C ASN A 75 -22.72 21.65 4.70
N ASP A 76 -23.21 22.30 5.76
CA ASP A 76 -24.60 22.77 5.86
C ASP A 76 -24.57 24.30 5.73
N SER A 77 -24.44 24.79 4.49
CA SER A 77 -24.64 26.21 4.19
C SER A 77 -26.12 26.45 3.89
N ALA A 78 -26.63 27.63 4.22
CA ALA A 78 -28.04 28.01 4.04
C ALA A 78 -28.60 27.80 2.62
N THR A 79 -27.72 27.71 1.62
CA THR A 79 -28.05 27.52 0.20
C THR A 79 -27.61 26.17 -0.39
N ASN A 80 -26.81 25.37 0.32
CA ASN A 80 -26.29 24.10 -0.18
C ASN A 80 -25.96 23.15 0.97
N LYS A 81 -26.57 21.96 0.94
CA LYS A 81 -26.22 20.83 1.81
C LYS A 81 -25.38 19.86 0.99
N SER A 82 -24.12 19.70 1.34
CA SER A 82 -23.22 18.75 0.68
C SER A 82 -22.49 17.92 1.73
N VAL A 83 -22.35 16.63 1.46
CA VAL A 83 -21.57 15.70 2.29
C VAL A 83 -20.34 15.31 1.48
N GLN A 84 -19.17 15.65 1.99
CA GLN A 84 -17.90 15.24 1.42
C GLN A 84 -17.35 14.08 2.26
N VAL A 85 -17.17 12.92 1.64
CA VAL A 85 -16.50 11.77 2.26
C VAL A 85 -15.08 11.69 1.71
N ARG A 86 -14.09 11.72 2.60
CA ARG A 86 -12.68 11.51 2.27
C ARG A 86 -12.25 10.20 2.91
N GLU A 87 -11.85 9.24 2.08
CA GLU A 87 -11.40 7.92 2.52
C GLU A 87 -10.01 7.64 1.98
N PHE A 88 -9.18 7.07 2.84
CA PHE A 88 -7.83 6.64 2.52
C PHE A 88 -7.61 5.25 3.08
N SER A 89 -7.04 4.36 2.28
CA SER A 89 -6.64 3.02 2.72
C SER A 89 -5.33 2.67 2.07
N THR A 90 -4.35 2.34 2.89
CA THR A 90 -3.01 1.96 2.46
C THR A 90 -2.56 0.76 3.24
N SER A 91 -1.58 0.04 2.69
CA SER A 91 -1.01 -1.08 3.39
C SER A 91 0.47 -1.23 3.12
N TYR A 92 1.21 -1.56 4.17
CA TYR A 92 2.66 -1.65 4.18
C TYR A 92 3.07 -3.04 4.61
N ALA A 93 3.81 -3.73 3.75
CA ALA A 93 4.46 -4.97 4.13
C ALA A 93 5.67 -4.63 5.01
N VAL A 94 5.83 -5.35 6.10
CA VAL A 94 6.98 -5.28 6.99
C VAL A 94 7.68 -6.65 7.02
N PRO A 95 9.01 -6.69 7.20
CA PRO A 95 9.79 -7.92 7.06
C PRO A 95 9.53 -8.93 8.18
N ARG A 96 8.97 -8.49 9.31
CA ARG A 96 8.71 -9.34 10.49
C ARG A 96 7.30 -9.14 10.99
N LYS A 97 6.87 -10.06 11.86
CA LYS A 97 5.56 -9.95 12.48
C LYS A 97 5.50 -8.72 13.41
N ILE A 98 4.41 -7.96 13.35
CA ILE A 98 4.21 -6.77 14.17
C ILE A 98 3.65 -7.18 15.53
N ASP A 99 4.11 -6.52 16.59
CA ASP A 99 3.46 -6.60 17.89
C ASP A 99 2.29 -5.60 17.94
N PRO A 100 1.02 -6.07 17.92
CA PRO A 100 -0.14 -5.18 17.88
C PRO A 100 -0.31 -4.34 19.15
N GLN A 101 0.28 -4.75 20.28
CA GLN A 101 0.18 -4.03 21.56
C GLN A 101 1.12 -2.82 21.60
N SER A 102 2.24 -2.87 20.87
CA SER A 102 3.20 -1.78 20.77
C SER A 102 2.84 -0.71 19.73
N VAL A 103 1.81 -0.93 18.90
CA VAL A 103 1.46 -0.02 17.81
C VAL A 103 0.84 1.25 18.38
N SER A 104 1.42 2.39 18.00
CA SER A 104 0.90 3.72 18.29
C SER A 104 0.74 4.51 17.01
N LYS A 105 -0.24 5.41 16.99
CA LYS A 105 -0.54 6.29 15.87
C LYS A 105 -0.73 7.72 16.37
N HIS A 106 -0.30 8.68 15.57
CA HIS A 106 -0.61 10.08 15.77
C HIS A 106 -0.47 10.85 14.46
N VAL A 107 -1.16 11.97 14.33
CA VAL A 107 -1.03 12.91 13.21
C VAL A 107 -0.24 14.13 13.67
N GLU A 108 0.87 14.41 12.99
CA GLU A 108 1.70 15.59 13.22
C GLU A 108 1.96 16.28 11.88
N ASN A 109 1.70 17.60 11.79
CA ASN A 109 2.01 18.40 10.60
C ASN A 109 1.48 17.79 9.28
N ASN A 110 0.21 17.33 9.27
CA ASN A 110 -0.42 16.67 8.11
C ASN A 110 0.25 15.36 7.69
N VAL A 111 1.05 14.77 8.56
CA VAL A 111 1.67 13.47 8.36
C VAL A 111 1.21 12.56 9.49
N MET A 112 0.52 11.49 9.11
CA MET A 112 0.18 10.42 10.02
C MET A 112 1.43 9.55 10.25
N ILE A 113 1.84 9.46 11.50
CA ILE A 113 2.93 8.62 11.96
C ILE A 113 2.33 7.38 12.62
N VAL A 114 2.73 6.21 12.12
CA VAL A 114 2.41 4.92 12.74
C VAL A 114 3.72 4.27 13.14
N GLU A 115 3.90 4.02 14.43
CA GLU A 115 5.12 3.44 14.98
C GLU A 115 4.83 2.27 15.90
N GLY A 116 5.80 1.39 16.07
CA GLY A 116 5.66 0.26 16.97
C GLY A 116 6.84 -0.71 16.88
N CYS A 117 6.72 -1.81 17.61
CA CYS A 117 7.70 -2.88 17.61
C CYS A 117 7.24 -4.08 16.77
N MET A 118 8.20 -4.76 16.18
CA MET A 118 8.08 -6.07 15.58
C MET A 118 8.44 -7.11 16.63
N VAL A 119 7.74 -8.24 16.64
CA VAL A 119 8.09 -9.35 17.50
C VAL A 119 9.44 -9.93 17.07
N ARG A 120 10.29 -10.21 18.05
CA ARG A 120 11.47 -11.04 17.82
C ARG A 120 10.97 -12.49 17.77
N GLU A 121 11.21 -13.17 16.66
CA GLU A 121 11.08 -14.63 16.64
C GLU A 121 12.18 -15.17 17.55
N SER A 122 11.77 -15.78 18.67
CA SER A 122 12.65 -16.42 19.65
C SER A 122 12.93 -17.86 19.27
#